data_AF-A0A957DGX6-F1
#
_entry.id   AF-A0A957DGX6-F1
#
_cell.length_a   1.000
_cell.length_b   1.000
_cell.length_c   1.000
_cell.angle_alpha   90.00
_cell.angle_beta   90.00
_cell.angle_gamma   90.00
#
_symmetry.space_group_name_H-M   'P 1'
#
loop_
_entity.id
_entity.type
_entity.pdbx_description
1 polymer ?
#
loop_
_entity_poly.entity_id
_entity_poly.type
_entity_poly.pdbx_seq_one_letter_code
_entity_poly.pdbx_strand_id
1 'polypeptide(L)'
;MKLLHVAIKDMRQSFRSLTGIMFMFVVPILVTTLFSFLFGGVGQGDSFTLPQTSVVVVNLDEGELPENAGIFPDEPASPLNLAQVSSMGDLLAQILQGDAFSDLLIVTQAADADAARLAVDNQEANVAIIIPANFTDALMLP
;
A
#
# COMPACT_ATOMS: atom_id res chain seq x y z
N MET A 1 -33.44 -3.17 -50.40
CA MET A 1 -33.50 -2.06 -49.42
C MET A 1 -34.52 -2.23 -48.28
N LYS A 2 -35.38 -3.27 -48.27
CA LYS A 2 -36.38 -3.45 -47.20
C LYS A 2 -35.77 -3.78 -45.83
N LEU A 3 -34.68 -4.56 -45.80
CA LEU A 3 -33.97 -4.95 -44.58
C LEU A 3 -33.44 -3.73 -43.80
N LEU A 4 -32.74 -2.82 -44.48
CA LEU A 4 -32.23 -1.57 -43.90
C LEU A 4 -33.35 -0.71 -43.30
N HIS A 5 -34.49 -0.62 -43.99
CA HIS A 5 -35.62 0.17 -43.50
C HIS A 5 -36.25 -0.43 -42.24
N VAL A 6 -36.32 -1.76 -42.14
CA VAL A 6 -36.78 -2.46 -40.92
C VAL A 6 -35.81 -2.24 -39.78
N ALA A 7 -34.50 -2.42 -40.02
CA ALA A 7 -33.47 -2.24 -39.00
C ALA A 7 -33.45 -0.81 -38.43
N ILE A 8 -33.55 0.22 -39.29
CA ILE A 8 -33.59 1.63 -38.85
C ILE A 8 -34.85 1.92 -38.03
N LYS A 9 -36.01 1.39 -38.45
CA LYS A 9 -37.27 1.58 -37.72
C LYS A 9 -37.19 0.96 -36.32
N ASP A 10 -36.66 -0.25 -36.22
CA ASP A 10 -36.54 -0.99 -34.97
C ASP A 10 -35.55 -0.32 -34.01
N MET A 11 -34.40 0.12 -34.53
CA MET A 11 -33.43 0.91 -33.78
C MET A 11 -34.07 2.19 -33.23
N ARG A 12 -34.79 2.96 -34.06
CA ARG A 12 -35.45 4.20 -33.64
C ARG A 12 -36.57 3.95 -32.63
N GLN A 13 -37.21 2.78 -32.67
CA GLN A 13 -38.20 2.37 -31.68
C GLN A 13 -37.54 2.00 -30.35
N SER A 14 -36.41 1.27 -30.38
CA SER A 14 -35.62 0.97 -29.18
C SER A 14 -35.12 2.24 -28.48
N PHE A 15 -34.58 3.20 -29.24
CA PHE A 15 -34.18 4.52 -28.72
C PHE A 15 -35.36 5.44 -28.31
N ARG A 16 -36.62 5.06 -28.54
CA ARG A 16 -37.79 5.78 -28.00
C ARG A 16 -38.34 5.14 -26.73
N SER A 17 -37.85 3.96 -26.36
CA SER A 17 -38.18 3.32 -25.09
C SER A 17 -37.33 3.93 -23.99
N LEU A 18 -37.95 4.78 -23.15
CA LEU A 18 -37.27 5.46 -22.04
C LEU A 18 -36.67 4.45 -21.06
N THR A 19 -37.42 3.40 -20.72
CA THR A 19 -36.96 2.32 -19.85
C THR A 19 -35.76 1.58 -20.46
N GLY A 20 -35.80 1.30 -21.77
CA GLY A 20 -34.70 0.64 -22.48
C GLY A 20 -33.41 1.45 -22.44
N ILE A 21 -33.48 2.76 -22.72
CA ILE A 21 -32.32 3.65 -22.63
C ILE A 21 -31.77 3.71 -21.20
N MET A 22 -32.66 3.76 -20.20
CA MET A 22 -32.25 3.84 -18.80
C MET A 22 -31.41 2.61 -18.41
N PHE A 23 -31.86 1.40 -18.72
CA PHE A 23 -31.11 0.19 -18.38
C PHE A 23 -29.86 -0.02 -19.25
N MET A 24 -29.87 0.41 -20.51
CA MET A 24 -28.76 0.20 -21.44
C MET A 24 -27.59 1.18 -21.21
N PHE A 25 -27.88 2.42 -20.82
CA PHE A 25 -26.85 3.46 -20.70
C PHE A 25 -26.83 4.13 -19.33
N VAL A 26 -27.99 4.53 -18.81
CA VAL A 26 -28.03 5.33 -17.56
C VAL A 26 -27.57 4.50 -16.36
N VAL A 27 -28.08 3.28 -16.21
CA VAL A 27 -27.74 2.40 -15.08
C VAL A 27 -26.24 2.05 -15.06
N PRO A 28 -25.62 1.56 -16.16
CA PRO A 28 -24.19 1.25 -16.16
C PRO A 28 -23.31 2.46 -15.83
N ILE A 29 -23.62 3.63 -16.40
CA ILE A 29 -22.88 4.86 -16.13
C ILE A 29 -23.06 5.24 -14.67
N LEU A 30 -24.30 5.31 -14.17
CA LEU A 30 -24.62 5.68 -12.79
C LEU A 30 -23.87 4.81 -11.78
N VAL A 31 -23.89 3.48 -11.98
CA VAL A 31 -23.20 2.54 -11.10
C VAL A 31 -21.69 2.80 -11.12
N THR A 32 -21.11 3.03 -12.30
CA THR A 32 -19.70 3.35 -12.45
C THR A 32 -19.34 4.66 -11.74
N THR A 33 -20.15 5.71 -11.90
CA THR A 33 -19.94 6.99 -11.21
C THR A 33 -20.07 6.83 -9.70
N LEU A 34 -21.06 6.06 -9.24
CA LEU A 34 -21.30 5.83 -7.82
C LEU A 34 -20.11 5.11 -7.17
N PHE A 35 -19.57 4.07 -7.80
CA PHE A 35 -18.35 3.43 -7.31
C PHE A 35 -17.14 4.36 -7.34
N SER A 36 -16.99 5.14 -8.40
CA SER A 36 -15.93 6.14 -8.47
C SER A 36 -16.01 7.15 -7.32
N PHE A 37 -17.21 7.64 -6.98
CA PHE A 37 -17.40 8.53 -5.84
C PHE A 37 -17.15 7.83 -4.50
N LEU A 38 -17.64 6.60 -4.33
CA LEU A 38 -17.45 5.83 -3.10
C LEU A 38 -15.98 5.52 -2.80
N PHE A 39 -15.15 5.36 -3.83
CA PHE A 39 -13.74 4.95 -3.68
C PHE A 39 -12.72 6.06 -3.96
N GLY A 40 -13.11 7.34 -3.92
CA GLY A 40 -12.15 8.45 -3.88
C GLY A 40 -12.27 9.52 -4.96
N GLY A 41 -13.30 9.50 -5.81
CA GLY A 41 -13.67 10.60 -6.68
C GLY A 41 -12.82 10.77 -7.95
N VAL A 42 -13.47 10.82 -9.11
CA VAL A 42 -12.85 11.26 -10.37
C VAL A 42 -12.61 12.77 -10.29
N GLY A 43 -11.35 13.19 -10.10
CA GLY A 43 -10.98 14.59 -10.29
C GLY A 43 -9.81 15.16 -9.49
N GLN A 44 -9.21 14.44 -8.56
CA GLN A 44 -8.01 14.91 -7.85
C GLN A 44 -6.83 13.99 -8.19
N GLY A 45 -5.84 14.53 -8.90
CA GLY A 45 -4.63 13.80 -9.25
C GLY A 45 -3.89 13.28 -8.01
N ASP A 46 -3.34 12.08 -8.16
CA ASP A 46 -2.45 11.37 -7.22
C ASP A 46 -3.01 11.13 -5.82
N SER A 47 -3.85 10.12 -5.71
CA SER A 47 -3.47 8.84 -5.09
C SER A 47 -4.73 8.05 -4.76
N PHE A 48 -4.71 6.75 -5.00
CA PHE A 48 -5.60 5.84 -4.29
C PHE A 48 -5.24 5.98 -2.81
N THR A 49 -6.02 6.79 -2.06
CA THR A 49 -5.77 7.04 -0.64
C THR A 49 -6.08 5.76 0.13
N LEU A 50 -5.09 4.89 0.23
CA LEU A 50 -5.14 3.76 1.13
C LEU A 50 -5.12 4.29 2.56
N PRO A 51 -5.93 3.73 3.47
CA PRO A 51 -5.79 4.05 4.89
C PRO A 51 -4.39 3.66 5.33
N GLN A 52 -3.59 4.66 5.70
CA GLN A 52 -2.25 4.43 6.22
C GLN A 52 -2.34 3.64 7.53
N THR A 53 -1.58 2.56 7.62
CA THR A 53 -1.50 1.72 8.81
C THR A 53 -0.40 2.27 9.71
N SER A 54 -0.72 2.62 10.96
CA SER A 54 0.30 3.01 11.93
C SER A 54 1.03 1.77 12.44
N VAL A 55 2.35 1.76 12.29
CA VAL A 55 3.21 0.65 12.67
C VAL A 55 4.25 1.16 13.64
N VAL A 56 4.33 0.54 14.81
CA VAL A 56 5.43 0.77 15.75
C VAL A 56 6.46 -0.33 15.57
N VAL A 57 7.71 0.04 15.33
CA VAL A 57 8.84 -0.88 15.16
C VAL A 57 9.75 -0.76 16.37
N VAL A 58 10.17 -1.91 16.90
CA VAL A 58 11.22 -2.00 17.92
C VAL A 58 12.29 -2.91 17.36
N ASN A 59 13.50 -2.36 17.20
CA ASN A 59 14.66 -3.16 16.88
C ASN A 59 15.38 -3.56 18.17
N LEU A 60 15.30 -4.83 18.56
CA LEU A 60 16.11 -5.38 19.65
C LEU A 60 17.33 -6.15 19.14
N ASP A 61 17.55 -6.20 17.82
CA ASP A 61 18.62 -6.99 17.20
C ASP A 61 19.99 -6.53 17.70
N GLU A 62 20.76 -7.47 18.25
CA GLU A 62 22.10 -7.24 18.78
C GLU A 62 23.18 -7.78 17.84
N GLY A 63 22.79 -8.43 16.73
CA GLY A 63 23.75 -9.00 15.79
C GLY A 63 24.43 -7.95 14.93
N GLU A 64 25.72 -8.16 14.66
CA GLU A 64 26.53 -7.28 13.82
C GLU A 64 26.69 -7.88 12.42
N LEU A 65 26.44 -7.06 11.41
CA LEU A 65 26.80 -7.35 10.04
C LEU A 65 28.31 -7.08 9.85
N PRO A 66 29.05 -7.97 9.18
CA PRO A 66 30.42 -7.67 8.77
C PRO A 66 30.44 -6.37 7.94
N GLU A 67 31.39 -5.46 8.22
CA GLU A 67 31.55 -4.17 7.50
C GLU A 67 31.68 -4.33 5.97
N ASN A 68 31.92 -5.56 5.49
CA ASN A 68 32.06 -5.93 4.08
C ASN A 68 31.10 -7.05 3.64
N ALA A 69 29.93 -7.21 4.28
CA ALA A 69 29.01 -8.31 4.00
C ALA A 69 28.53 -8.39 2.54
N GLY A 70 28.83 -7.40 1.69
CA GLY A 70 28.58 -7.42 0.26
C GLY A 70 27.09 -7.43 -0.11
N ILE A 71 26.23 -7.21 0.89
CA ILE A 71 24.77 -7.19 0.75
C ILE A 71 24.34 -5.97 -0.09
N PHE A 72 25.12 -4.89 -0.02
CA PHE A 72 24.94 -3.70 -0.81
C PHE A 72 26.14 -3.51 -1.74
N PRO A 73 26.03 -3.81 -3.04
CA PRO A 73 27.03 -3.36 -4.00
C PRO A 73 27.07 -1.83 -3.98
N ASP A 74 28.27 -1.26 -4.16
CA ASP A 74 28.55 0.19 -4.22
C ASP A 74 27.78 0.86 -5.37
N GLU A 75 26.47 1.03 -5.20
CA GLU A 75 25.59 1.76 -6.10
C GLU A 75 25.44 3.19 -5.56
N PRO A 76 25.84 4.22 -6.33
CA PRO A 76 25.97 5.60 -5.86
C PRO A 76 24.64 6.31 -5.55
N ALA A 77 23.52 5.60 -5.53
CA ALA A 77 22.18 6.15 -5.33
C ALA A 77 21.23 5.20 -4.57
N SER A 78 21.73 4.40 -3.63
CA SER A 78 20.86 3.59 -2.77
C SER A 78 20.08 4.49 -1.80
N PRO A 79 18.73 4.39 -1.73
CA PRO A 79 17.90 5.19 -0.83
C PRO A 79 18.03 4.79 0.66
N LEU A 80 18.74 3.69 0.95
CA LEU A 80 19.08 3.29 2.31
C LEU A 80 20.26 4.11 2.84
N ASN A 81 20.22 4.53 4.09
CA ASN A 81 21.39 5.10 4.76
C ASN A 81 22.29 3.95 5.23
N LEU A 82 23.13 3.45 4.33
CA LEU A 82 24.06 2.34 4.57
C LEU A 82 25.00 2.59 5.78
N ALA A 83 25.21 3.85 6.17
CA ALA A 83 25.99 4.22 7.34
C ALA A 83 25.33 3.89 8.69
N GLN A 84 24.02 3.62 8.71
CA GLN A 84 23.26 3.26 9.92
C GLN A 84 22.81 1.80 9.94
N VAL A 85 23.24 0.99 8.97
CA VAL A 85 22.89 -0.43 8.92
C VAL A 85 23.99 -1.23 9.61
N SER A 86 23.80 -1.51 10.91
CA SER A 86 24.72 -2.33 11.70
C SER A 86 24.24 -3.77 11.82
N SER A 87 22.92 -3.97 11.76
CA SER A 87 22.25 -5.27 11.87
C SER A 87 21.26 -5.51 10.72
N MET A 88 20.84 -6.76 10.52
CA MET A 88 19.74 -7.10 9.61
C MET A 88 18.41 -6.50 10.10
N GLY A 89 18.25 -6.32 11.41
CA GLY A 89 17.14 -5.60 12.01
C GLY A 89 17.07 -4.14 11.56
N ASP A 90 18.21 -3.44 11.49
CA ASP A 90 18.27 -2.05 11.02
C ASP A 90 17.89 -1.93 9.56
N LEU A 91 18.34 -2.90 8.73
CA LEU A 91 17.97 -3.00 7.32
C LEU A 91 16.46 -3.13 7.17
N LEU A 92 15.83 -4.02 7.93
CA LEU A 92 14.37 -4.20 7.90
C LEU A 92 13.64 -2.91 8.35
N ALA A 93 14.08 -2.31 9.45
CA ALA A 93 13.48 -1.07 9.96
C ALA A 93 13.57 0.08 8.95
N GLN A 94 14.69 0.18 8.22
CA GLN A 94 14.91 1.22 7.22
C GLN A 94 14.10 0.96 5.94
N ILE A 95 13.95 -0.29 5.52
CA ILE A 95 13.06 -0.64 4.40
C ILE A 95 11.62 -0.23 4.73
N LEU A 96 11.14 -0.52 5.93
CA LEU A 96 9.79 -0.16 6.36
C LEU A 96 9.56 1.37 6.38
N GLN A 97 10.60 2.15 6.66
CA GLN A 97 10.57 3.62 6.66
C GLN A 97 10.84 4.24 5.28
N GLY A 98 11.17 3.43 4.28
CA GLY A 98 11.52 3.91 2.95
C GLY A 98 10.32 4.46 2.18
N ASP A 99 10.60 5.27 1.15
CA ASP A 99 9.58 5.95 0.34
C ASP A 99 8.53 4.99 -0.25
N ALA A 100 8.95 3.76 -0.57
CA ALA A 100 8.10 2.71 -1.13
C ALA A 100 6.89 2.34 -0.25
N PHE A 101 6.98 2.58 1.06
CA PHE A 101 5.89 2.29 2.01
C PHE A 101 5.26 3.54 2.61
N SER A 102 5.72 4.75 2.26
CA SER A 102 5.24 6.00 2.89
C SER A 102 3.74 6.27 2.64
N ASP A 103 3.20 5.81 1.50
CA ASP A 103 1.77 5.89 1.19
C ASP A 103 0.92 4.86 1.95
N LEU A 104 1.55 3.82 2.52
CA LEU A 104 0.87 2.68 3.14
C LEU A 104 1.05 2.62 4.65
N LEU A 105 2.21 3.01 5.16
CA LEU A 105 2.64 2.82 6.54
C LEU A 105 3.11 4.15 7.15
N ILE A 106 2.65 4.41 8.37
CA ILE A 106 3.24 5.42 9.24
C ILE A 106 4.08 4.67 10.27
N VAL A 107 5.40 4.68 10.09
CA VAL A 107 6.32 3.93 10.94
C VAL A 107 6.88 4.81 12.05
N THR A 108 6.72 4.37 13.31
CA THR A 108 7.33 4.98 14.49
C THR A 108 8.28 4.00 15.17
N GLN A 109 9.29 4.50 15.87
CA GLN A 109 10.21 3.64 16.64
C GLN A 109 9.91 3.70 18.13
N ALA A 110 9.91 2.54 18.78
CA ALA A 110 9.81 2.43 20.24
C ALA A 110 11.10 1.87 20.83
N ALA A 111 11.36 2.21 22.10
CA ALA A 111 12.60 1.86 22.79
C ALA A 111 12.67 0.40 23.24
N ASP A 112 11.50 -0.22 23.51
CA ASP A 112 11.40 -1.58 24.01
C ASP A 112 10.10 -2.26 23.56
N ALA A 113 10.07 -3.59 23.68
CA ALA A 113 8.93 -4.40 23.24
C ALA A 113 7.64 -4.12 24.02
N ASP A 114 7.74 -3.71 25.29
CA ASP A 114 6.56 -3.46 26.13
C ASP A 114 5.90 -2.14 25.77
N ALA A 115 6.68 -1.11 25.45
CA ALA A 115 6.21 0.16 24.91
C ALA A 115 5.49 -0.02 23.57
N ALA A 116 6.01 -0.88 22.67
CA ALA A 116 5.34 -1.17 21.41
C ALA A 116 4.02 -1.91 21.58
N ARG A 117 3.96 -2.89 22.50
CA ARG A 117 2.70 -3.57 22.85
C ARG A 117 1.68 -2.58 23.44
N LEU A 118 2.14 -1.73 24.35
CA LEU A 118 1.29 -0.71 24.97
C LEU A 118 0.74 0.28 23.93
N ALA A 119 1.54 0.67 22.93
CA ALA A 119 1.08 1.55 21.85
C ALA A 119 -0.05 0.90 21.01
N VAL A 120 0.00 -0.43 20.81
CA VAL A 120 -1.10 -1.16 20.15
C VAL A 120 -2.32 -1.27 21.06
N ASP A 121 -2.12 -1.60 22.34
CA ASP A 121 -3.20 -1.72 23.33
C ASP A 121 -3.94 -0.39 23.53
N ASN A 122 -3.21 0.74 23.48
CA ASN A 122 -3.75 2.10 23.55
C ASN A 122 -4.33 2.60 22.22
N GLN A 123 -4.29 1.80 21.15
CA GLN A 123 -4.73 2.17 19.79
C GLN A 123 -3.95 3.35 19.17
N GLU A 124 -2.73 3.61 19.66
CA GLU A 124 -1.81 4.60 19.08
C GLU A 124 -1.14 4.03 17.83
N ALA A 125 -0.87 2.72 17.81
CA ALA A 125 -0.41 1.96 16.66
C ALA A 125 -1.43 0.88 16.26
N ASN A 126 -1.59 0.61 14.96
CA ASN A 126 -2.39 -0.52 14.48
C ASN A 126 -1.65 -1.86 14.60
N VAL A 127 -0.32 -1.83 14.43
CA VAL A 127 0.54 -3.02 14.44
C VAL A 127 1.84 -2.72 15.16
N ALA A 128 2.33 -3.68 15.94
CA ALA A 128 3.69 -3.67 16.49
C ALA A 128 4.56 -4.72 15.76
N ILE A 129 5.72 -4.30 15.30
CA ILE A 129 6.78 -5.17 14.78
C ILE A 129 7.91 -5.18 15.79
N ILE A 130 8.14 -6.35 16.40
CA ILE A 130 9.20 -6.56 17.39
C ILE A 130 10.26 -7.43 16.72
N ILE A 131 11.41 -6.85 16.42
CA ILE A 131 12.57 -7.56 15.88
C ILE A 131 13.31 -8.18 17.06
N PRO A 132 13.50 -9.51 17.11
CA PRO A 132 14.14 -10.18 18.25
C PRO A 132 15.66 -9.95 18.27
N ALA A 133 16.27 -10.12 19.44
CA ALA A 133 17.70 -9.87 19.65
C ALA A 133 18.64 -10.75 18.81
N ASN A 134 18.19 -11.94 18.45
CA ASN A 134 18.94 -12.90 17.65
C ASN A 134 18.53 -12.90 16.17
N PHE A 135 17.92 -11.82 15.67
CA PHE A 135 17.36 -11.78 14.30
C PHE A 135 18.45 -11.92 13.24
N THR A 136 19.53 -11.14 13.37
CA THR A 136 20.68 -11.23 12.46
C THR A 136 21.34 -12.62 12.52
N ASP A 137 21.58 -13.14 13.72
CA ASP A 137 22.18 -14.48 13.91
C ASP A 137 21.32 -15.58 13.28
N ALA A 138 20.00 -15.53 13.48
CA ALA A 138 19.07 -16.53 12.95
C ALA A 138 18.99 -16.53 11.40
N LEU A 139 19.30 -15.40 10.76
CA LEU A 139 19.29 -15.30 9.30
C LEU A 139 20.63 -15.66 8.66
N MET A 140 21.74 -15.49 9.38
CA MET A 140 23.09 -15.80 8.88
C MET A 140 23.57 -17.21 9.24
N LEU A 141 23.06 -17.81 10.31
CA LEU A 141 23.42 -19.16 10.77
C LEU A 141 22.26 -20.14 10.50
N PRO A 142 22.34 -20.97 9.43
CA PRO A 142 21.30 -21.94 9.09
C PRO A 142 21.22 -23.14 10.05
#